data_AF-T1ADD7-F1
#
_entry.id   AF-T1ADD7-F1
#
_cell.length_a   1.000
_cell.length_b   1.000
_cell.length_c   1.000
_cell.angle_alpha   90.00
_cell.angle_beta   90.00
_cell.angle_gamma   90.00
#
_symmetry.space_group_name_H-M   'P 1'
#
loop_
_entity.id
_entity.type
_entity.pdbx_description
1 polymer ?
#
loop_
_entity_poly.entity_id
_entity_poly.type
_entity_poly.pdbx_seq_one_letter_code
_entity_poly.pdbx_strand_id
1 'polypeptide(L)'
;MVDMLAELVKIPSDPFSDKQEVLDYVQSFTDQIHMRNTLFGDAQSPALLAEYGQGGVVLSGHLDTPPIGDYWSFSQSQVASGRLYGRGAADMKGTVVAMLQAAADLVLRKVPVVLAFTTDEETTMQGAAALSKTLPMRRAKAIVVGEPTGLRVAHAEKGVLDIAIETRGKAAHGAMPHLGENAISKMMRIVRGLESFKGRIAHPELGTVTMNLGTFHGGNRLNVVPNKATAEVDIRFPPPYPPISSTGRSRSTCGGSRPRSRCAGSSPFRRSRSIRTLPTFGCFGRSREGRRPSSYTHPRPSITRRSIRAWSSTVPAKRNSPTRRTSTSRLNPSRAPPRSTRSTPSG
;
A
#
# COMPACT_ATOMS: atom_id res chain seq x y z
N MET A 1 13.32 -22.35 18.11
CA MET A 1 12.38 -21.44 17.41
C MET A 1 11.56 -20.60 18.39
N VAL A 2 10.76 -21.20 19.29
CA VAL A 2 9.92 -20.42 20.22
C VAL A 2 10.75 -19.53 21.14
N ASP A 3 11.86 -20.03 21.69
CA ASP A 3 12.73 -19.24 22.56
C ASP A 3 13.38 -18.06 21.82
N MET A 4 13.85 -18.30 20.59
CA MET A 4 14.38 -17.26 19.70
C MET A 4 13.33 -16.18 19.40
N LEU A 5 12.07 -16.58 19.19
CA LEU A 5 10.97 -15.64 19.02
C LEU A 5 10.70 -14.85 20.31
N ALA A 6 10.73 -15.53 21.46
CA ALA A 6 10.54 -14.89 22.77
C ALA A 6 11.63 -13.85 23.06
N GLU A 7 12.88 -14.11 22.68
CA GLU A 7 13.99 -13.16 22.75
C GLU A 7 13.78 -12.00 21.77
N LEU A 8 13.57 -12.28 20.49
CA LEU A 8 13.46 -11.26 19.45
C LEU A 8 12.27 -10.30 19.70
N VAL A 9 11.14 -10.82 20.21
CA VAL A 9 9.95 -10.02 20.55
C VAL A 9 10.20 -9.08 21.74
N LYS A 10 11.12 -9.42 22.66
CA LYS A 10 11.48 -8.53 23.77
C LYS A 10 12.27 -7.30 23.32
N ILE A 11 13.01 -7.40 22.21
CA ILE A 11 13.83 -6.30 21.69
C ILE A 11 12.91 -5.21 21.12
N PRO A 12 12.85 -4.01 21.72
CA PRO A 12 12.09 -2.89 21.18
C PRO A 12 12.61 -2.50 19.80
N SER A 13 11.70 -2.23 18.88
CA SER A 13 12.04 -1.96 17.47
C SER A 13 11.02 -1.06 16.80
N ASP A 14 10.27 -0.30 17.60
CA ASP A 14 9.33 0.71 17.12
C ASP A 14 10.05 1.96 16.58
N PRO A 15 9.35 2.89 15.90
CA PRO A 15 9.98 4.05 15.26
C PRO A 15 10.78 4.96 16.19
N PHE A 16 10.60 4.85 17.51
CA PHE A 16 11.31 5.65 18.52
C PHE A 16 12.49 4.89 19.16
N SER A 17 12.58 3.58 18.93
CA SER A 17 13.64 2.72 19.46
C SER A 17 14.90 2.74 18.59
N ASP A 18 16.05 2.53 19.23
CA ASP A 18 17.31 2.27 18.53
C ASP A 18 17.23 0.91 17.80
N LYS A 19 17.54 0.92 16.51
CA LYS A 19 17.47 -0.28 15.67
C LYS A 19 18.72 -1.17 15.81
N GLN A 20 19.77 -0.69 16.47
CA GLN A 20 21.03 -1.41 16.55
C GLN A 20 20.88 -2.73 17.32
N GLU A 21 20.12 -2.77 18.42
CA GLU A 21 19.94 -3.99 19.22
C GLU A 21 19.27 -5.12 18.43
N VAL A 22 18.23 -4.81 17.65
CA VAL A 22 17.54 -5.83 16.83
C VAL A 22 18.39 -6.28 15.65
N LEU A 23 19.19 -5.38 15.07
CA LEU A 23 20.14 -5.71 14.02
C LEU A 23 21.26 -6.61 14.55
N ASP A 24 21.87 -6.26 15.68
CA ASP A 24 22.95 -7.02 16.32
C ASP A 24 22.51 -8.45 16.66
N TYR A 25 21.27 -8.61 17.14
CA TYR A 25 20.70 -9.92 17.41
C TYR A 25 20.65 -10.79 16.14
N VAL A 26 20.13 -10.24 15.04
CA VAL A 26 20.02 -10.97 13.77
C VAL A 26 21.38 -11.19 13.13
N GLN A 27 22.28 -10.20 13.18
CA GLN A 27 23.65 -10.29 12.66
C GLN A 27 24.46 -11.35 13.40
N SER A 28 24.34 -11.42 14.73
CA SER A 28 24.99 -12.48 15.53
C SER A 28 24.58 -13.88 15.06
N PHE A 29 23.29 -14.08 14.78
CA PHE A 29 22.82 -15.34 14.24
C PHE A 29 23.38 -15.63 12.85
N THR A 30 23.33 -14.65 11.92
CA THR A 30 23.80 -14.84 10.55
C THR A 30 25.32 -15.02 10.47
N ASP A 31 26.08 -14.41 11.38
CA ASP A 31 27.52 -14.63 11.51
C ASP A 31 27.84 -16.07 11.98
N GLN A 32 27.08 -16.62 12.93
CA GLN A 32 27.22 -18.01 13.41
C GLN A 32 27.01 -19.03 12.29
N ILE A 33 26.14 -18.73 11.34
CA ILE A 33 25.91 -19.56 10.15
C ILE A 33 26.73 -19.10 8.94
N HIS A 34 27.80 -18.32 9.16
CA HIS A 34 28.79 -17.93 8.14
C HIS A 34 28.21 -17.22 6.91
N MET A 35 27.15 -16.43 7.10
CA MET A 35 26.64 -15.54 6.07
C MET A 35 27.42 -14.22 6.06
N ARG A 36 27.58 -13.62 4.89
CA ARG A 36 28.19 -12.29 4.75
C ARG A 36 27.12 -11.22 4.98
N ASN A 37 27.25 -10.48 6.08
CA ASN A 37 26.37 -9.37 6.43
C ASN A 37 26.79 -8.05 5.76
N THR A 38 25.83 -7.27 5.29
CA THR A 38 26.04 -5.91 4.76
C THR A 38 24.83 -5.04 5.06
N LEU A 39 25.05 -3.85 5.62
CA LEU A 39 24.01 -2.86 5.87
C LEU A 39 23.84 -1.91 4.68
N PHE A 40 22.60 -1.58 4.38
CA PHE A 40 22.16 -0.62 3.37
C PHE A 40 21.19 0.39 3.99
N GLY A 41 20.87 1.44 3.26
CA GLY A 41 19.98 2.50 3.75
C GLY A 41 20.75 3.60 4.49
N ASP A 42 20.01 4.47 5.17
CA ASP A 42 20.59 5.49 6.03
C ASP A 42 20.65 5.01 7.49
N ALA A 43 21.27 5.81 8.36
CA ALA A 43 21.42 5.47 9.77
C ALA A 43 20.09 5.43 10.56
N GLN A 44 19.02 6.05 10.05
CA GLN A 44 17.71 6.05 10.70
C GLN A 44 16.84 4.87 10.25
N SER A 45 17.10 4.34 9.07
CA SER A 45 16.36 3.24 8.45
C SER A 45 17.34 2.23 7.82
N PRO A 46 18.25 1.64 8.63
CA PRO A 46 19.17 0.63 8.15
C PRO A 46 18.42 -0.62 7.69
N ALA A 47 19.00 -1.32 6.72
CA ALA A 47 18.49 -2.58 6.23
C ALA A 47 19.63 -3.58 6.09
N LEU A 48 19.45 -4.78 6.62
CA LEU A 48 20.44 -5.85 6.61
C LEU A 48 20.24 -6.75 5.39
N LEU A 49 21.32 -6.99 4.67
CA LEU A 49 21.42 -8.05 3.68
C LEU A 49 22.45 -9.07 4.18
N ALA A 50 22.02 -10.31 4.42
CA ALA A 50 22.92 -11.42 4.77
C ALA A 50 22.93 -12.43 3.62
N GLU A 51 24.11 -12.78 3.12
CA GLU A 51 24.26 -13.59 1.90
C GLU A 51 25.08 -14.86 2.15
N TYR A 52 24.61 -16.00 1.63
CA TYR A 52 25.42 -17.20 1.45
C TYR A 52 25.39 -17.67 0.00
N GLY A 53 26.56 -17.83 -0.62
CA GLY A 53 26.68 -18.14 -2.04
C GLY A 53 26.23 -17.00 -2.95
N GLN A 54 26.00 -17.29 -4.24
CA GLN A 54 25.51 -16.33 -5.22
C GLN A 54 24.24 -16.84 -5.89
N GLY A 55 23.26 -15.94 -6.07
CA GLY A 55 21.94 -16.29 -6.58
C GLY A 55 21.09 -17.01 -5.52
N GLY A 56 20.00 -17.64 -5.97
CA GLY A 56 19.07 -18.34 -5.09
C GLY A 56 17.80 -17.54 -4.79
N VAL A 57 17.17 -17.89 -3.67
CA VAL A 57 15.96 -17.24 -3.17
C VAL A 57 16.33 -16.16 -2.15
N VAL A 58 15.59 -15.07 -2.16
CA VAL A 58 15.62 -14.07 -1.10
C VAL A 58 14.47 -14.37 -0.14
N LEU A 59 14.77 -14.45 1.15
CA LEU A 59 13.77 -14.41 2.21
C LEU A 59 13.76 -12.99 2.78
N SER A 60 12.65 -12.28 2.60
CA SER A 60 12.51 -10.87 2.92
C SER A 60 11.55 -10.68 4.08
N GLY A 61 11.91 -9.82 5.03
CA GLY A 61 11.02 -9.43 6.12
C GLY A 61 11.43 -8.10 6.74
N HIS A 62 10.70 -7.69 7.77
CA HIS A 62 11.02 -6.50 8.54
C HIS A 62 11.19 -6.83 10.04
N LEU A 63 12.04 -6.04 10.69
CA LEU A 63 12.41 -6.19 12.10
C LEU A 63 11.69 -5.16 12.99
N ASP A 64 11.24 -4.05 12.39
CA ASP A 64 10.49 -3.03 13.10
C ASP A 64 9.08 -3.47 13.44
N THR A 65 8.50 -2.77 14.41
CA THR A 65 7.12 -3.03 14.85
C THR A 65 6.43 -1.69 15.09
N PRO A 66 5.10 -1.62 15.04
CA PRO A 66 4.40 -0.42 15.48
C PRO A 66 4.53 -0.27 17.01
N PRO A 67 4.40 0.96 17.55
CA PRO A 67 4.43 1.19 18.99
C PRO A 67 3.43 0.30 19.74
N ILE A 68 3.82 -0.14 20.94
CA ILE A 68 2.91 -0.83 21.83
C ILE A 68 1.92 0.20 22.37
N GLY A 69 0.62 -0.07 22.23
CA GLY A 69 -0.42 0.77 22.80
C GLY A 69 -0.86 0.30 24.19
N ASP A 70 -1.54 1.17 24.93
CA ASP A 70 -1.89 0.99 26.34
C ASP A 70 -3.04 0.00 26.59
N TYR A 71 -3.61 -0.57 25.53
CA TYR A 71 -4.80 -1.44 25.56
C TYR A 71 -4.49 -2.93 25.77
N TRP A 72 -3.23 -3.29 26.01
CA TRP A 72 -2.76 -4.66 25.98
C TRP A 72 -2.26 -5.14 27.35
N SER A 73 -2.71 -6.32 27.78
CA SER A 73 -2.46 -6.88 29.12
C SER A 73 -1.38 -7.95 29.20
N PHE A 74 -0.90 -8.49 28.07
CA PHE A 74 0.15 -9.51 28.07
C PHE A 74 1.53 -8.87 28.02
N SER A 75 2.47 -9.39 28.80
CA SER A 75 3.87 -9.00 28.68
C SER A 75 4.44 -9.41 27.32
N GLN A 76 5.43 -8.67 26.82
CA GLN A 76 6.21 -9.12 25.65
C GLN A 76 6.78 -10.52 25.93
N SER A 77 6.67 -11.43 24.97
CA SER A 77 7.08 -12.85 25.03
C SER A 77 6.26 -13.78 25.92
N GLN A 78 5.13 -13.34 26.49
CA GLN A 78 4.33 -14.21 27.34
C GLN A 78 3.74 -15.37 26.54
N VAL A 79 3.95 -16.61 26.99
CA VAL A 79 3.32 -17.80 26.41
C VAL A 79 2.09 -18.17 27.23
N ALA A 80 0.92 -18.23 26.60
CA ALA A 80 -0.31 -18.66 27.24
C ALA A 80 -1.25 -19.36 26.24
N SER A 81 -1.94 -20.42 26.68
CA SER A 81 -2.92 -21.15 25.84
C SER A 81 -2.38 -21.55 24.46
N GLY A 82 -1.13 -22.02 24.39
CA GLY A 82 -0.49 -22.44 23.14
C GLY A 82 -0.10 -21.32 22.17
N ARG A 83 -0.09 -20.06 22.61
CA ARG A 83 0.30 -18.89 21.81
C ARG A 83 1.39 -18.09 22.52
N LEU A 84 2.29 -17.51 21.72
CA LEU A 84 3.23 -16.50 22.18
C LEU A 84 2.64 -15.11 21.91
N TYR A 85 2.55 -14.32 22.96
CA TYR A 85 2.01 -12.96 22.94
C TYR A 85 3.14 -11.95 22.99
N GLY A 86 3.07 -10.97 22.09
CA GLY A 86 3.98 -9.84 22.04
C GLY A 86 3.87 -9.09 20.71
N ARG A 87 4.28 -7.83 20.74
CA ARG A 87 4.30 -6.97 19.56
C ARG A 87 5.39 -7.50 18.63
N GLY A 88 5.05 -7.67 17.37
CA GLY A 88 5.94 -8.30 16.40
C GLY A 88 5.82 -9.82 16.29
N ALA A 89 5.17 -10.49 17.25
CA ALA A 89 5.14 -11.96 17.27
C ALA A 89 4.49 -12.56 16.01
N ALA A 90 3.38 -11.97 15.55
CA ALA A 90 2.75 -12.32 14.28
C ALA A 90 3.33 -11.52 13.10
N ASP A 91 3.63 -10.24 13.33
CA ASP A 91 3.94 -9.27 12.28
C ASP A 91 5.25 -8.49 12.57
N MET A 92 6.42 -8.97 12.10
CA MET A 92 6.61 -10.29 11.47
C MET A 92 7.81 -11.07 12.03
N LYS A 93 8.19 -10.80 13.28
CA LYS A 93 9.33 -11.45 13.97
C LYS A 93 9.20 -12.97 14.03
N GLY A 94 7.97 -13.51 14.10
CA GLY A 94 7.70 -14.94 13.99
C GLY A 94 8.25 -15.54 12.69
N THR A 95 7.96 -14.89 11.56
CA THR A 95 8.45 -15.33 10.26
C THR A 95 9.94 -15.05 10.09
N VAL A 96 10.47 -13.96 10.64
CA VAL A 96 11.93 -13.69 10.67
C VAL A 96 12.68 -14.85 11.32
N VAL A 97 12.23 -15.34 12.47
CA VAL A 97 12.82 -16.51 13.13
C VAL A 97 12.74 -17.76 12.25
N ALA A 98 11.61 -18.00 11.58
CA ALA A 98 11.49 -19.13 10.66
C ALA A 98 12.46 -19.00 9.46
N MET A 99 12.65 -17.79 8.92
CA MET A 99 13.59 -17.51 7.84
C MET A 99 15.06 -17.71 8.27
N LEU A 100 15.41 -17.29 9.48
CA LEU A 100 16.75 -17.52 10.05
C LEU A 100 17.06 -19.01 10.15
N GLN A 101 16.12 -19.80 10.66
CA GLN A 101 16.28 -21.27 10.76
C GLN A 101 16.33 -21.94 9.38
N ALA A 102 15.51 -21.49 8.43
CA ALA A 102 15.55 -21.98 7.05
C ALA A 102 16.90 -21.66 6.38
N ALA A 103 17.45 -20.46 6.61
CA ALA A 103 18.77 -20.09 6.11
C ALA A 103 19.87 -20.98 6.70
N ALA A 104 19.86 -21.26 8.01
CA ALA A 104 20.82 -22.16 8.63
C ALA A 104 20.84 -23.55 7.96
N ASP A 105 19.66 -24.14 7.74
CA ASP A 105 19.51 -25.44 7.08
C ASP A 105 19.93 -25.39 5.59
N LEU A 106 19.67 -24.30 4.87
CA LEU A 106 20.14 -24.10 3.50
C LEU A 106 21.66 -23.94 3.41
N VAL A 107 22.27 -23.19 4.34
CA VAL A 107 23.73 -23.04 4.44
C VAL A 107 24.40 -24.38 4.70
N LEU A 108 23.89 -25.19 5.64
CA LEU A 108 24.40 -26.54 5.92
C LEU A 108 24.39 -27.43 4.67
N ARG A 109 23.35 -27.31 3.84
CA ARG A 109 23.22 -28.01 2.55
C ARG A 109 23.95 -27.34 1.39
N LYS A 110 24.68 -26.25 1.64
CA LYS A 110 25.41 -25.45 0.65
C LYS A 110 24.52 -24.90 -0.47
N VAL A 111 23.27 -24.56 -0.15
CA VAL A 111 22.32 -23.96 -1.08
C VAL A 111 22.37 -22.44 -0.95
N PRO A 112 22.56 -21.68 -2.05
CA PRO A 112 22.57 -20.22 -2.00
C PRO A 112 21.25 -19.62 -1.49
N VAL A 113 21.36 -18.69 -0.55
CA VAL A 113 20.23 -18.00 0.10
C VAL A 113 20.64 -16.60 0.52
N VAL A 114 19.68 -15.67 0.44
CA VAL A 114 19.83 -14.29 0.90
C VAL A 114 18.73 -13.98 1.90
N LEU A 115 19.10 -13.39 3.04
CA LEU A 115 18.16 -12.78 3.97
C LEU A 115 18.18 -11.27 3.74
N ALA A 116 17.00 -10.66 3.64
CA ALA A 116 16.82 -9.23 3.44
C ALA A 116 15.88 -8.69 4.50
N PHE A 117 16.41 -7.93 5.47
CA PHE A 117 15.65 -7.42 6.60
C PHE A 117 15.67 -5.90 6.67
N THR A 118 14.51 -5.27 6.72
CA THR A 118 14.35 -3.82 6.89
C THR A 118 13.99 -3.46 8.32
N THR A 119 14.20 -2.21 8.74
CA THR A 119 13.84 -1.71 10.07
C THR A 119 12.87 -0.53 10.05
N ASP A 120 12.18 -0.33 8.92
CA ASP A 120 11.31 0.82 8.69
C ASP A 120 10.13 0.54 7.74
N GLU A 121 9.72 -0.73 7.62
CA GLU A 121 8.61 -1.13 6.75
C GLU A 121 7.32 -0.40 7.15
N GLU A 122 7.04 -0.34 8.45
CA GLU A 122 5.82 0.21 9.04
C GLU A 122 5.76 1.74 8.95
N THR A 123 6.79 2.39 8.39
CA THR A 123 6.92 3.85 8.36
C THR A 123 7.36 4.40 7.02
N THR A 124 8.64 4.30 6.67
CA THR A 124 9.21 5.04 5.53
C THR A 124 9.57 4.17 4.33
N MET A 125 9.73 2.86 4.52
CA MET A 125 10.09 1.88 3.50
C MET A 125 11.39 2.23 2.74
N GLN A 126 12.25 3.07 3.31
CA GLN A 126 13.52 3.49 2.74
C GLN A 126 14.53 2.34 2.73
N GLY A 127 14.52 1.48 3.75
CA GLY A 127 15.34 0.28 3.78
C GLY A 127 15.02 -0.65 2.61
N ALA A 128 13.74 -0.92 2.36
CA ALA A 128 13.29 -1.72 1.23
C ALA A 128 13.69 -1.08 -0.12
N ALA A 129 13.52 0.25 -0.24
CA ALA A 129 13.92 0.99 -1.43
C ALA A 129 15.44 0.94 -1.68
N ALA A 130 16.26 0.95 -0.62
CA ALA A 130 17.71 0.79 -0.71
C ALA A 130 18.08 -0.63 -1.14
N LEU A 131 17.53 -1.65 -0.48
CA LEU A 131 17.77 -3.06 -0.78
C LEU A 131 17.37 -3.42 -2.22
N SER A 132 16.24 -2.91 -2.72
CA SER A 132 15.74 -3.19 -4.07
C SER A 132 16.73 -2.88 -5.20
N LYS A 133 17.70 -1.98 -4.95
CA LYS A 133 18.72 -1.56 -5.92
C LYS A 133 19.96 -2.46 -5.91
N THR A 134 20.10 -3.31 -4.90
CA THR A 134 21.27 -4.16 -4.72
C THR A 134 21.30 -5.30 -5.73
N LEU A 135 22.50 -5.76 -6.06
CA LEU A 135 22.69 -6.84 -7.03
C LEU A 135 22.03 -8.16 -6.61
N PRO A 136 22.10 -8.60 -5.33
CA PRO A 136 21.42 -9.82 -4.88
C PRO A 136 19.91 -9.76 -5.06
N MET A 137 19.27 -8.63 -4.72
CA MET A 137 17.83 -8.44 -4.92
C MET A 137 17.46 -8.46 -6.40
N ARG A 138 18.24 -7.80 -7.26
CA ARG A 138 17.98 -7.75 -8.72
C ARG A 138 18.25 -9.07 -9.45
N ARG A 139 19.03 -9.98 -8.86
CA ARG A 139 19.37 -11.30 -9.42
C ARG A 139 18.62 -12.45 -8.74
N ALA A 140 17.77 -12.16 -7.76
CA ALA A 140 16.99 -13.16 -7.05
C ALA A 140 16.13 -13.96 -8.04
N LYS A 141 16.12 -15.30 -7.90
CA LYS A 141 15.23 -16.16 -8.70
C LYS A 141 13.78 -16.05 -8.24
N ALA A 142 13.61 -15.83 -6.94
CA ALA A 142 12.34 -15.55 -6.28
C ALA A 142 12.62 -14.75 -5.01
N ILE A 143 11.64 -13.96 -4.59
CA ILE A 143 11.62 -13.26 -3.30
C ILE A 143 10.40 -13.78 -2.54
N VAL A 144 10.62 -14.32 -1.35
CA VAL A 144 9.58 -14.76 -0.43
C VAL A 144 9.49 -13.72 0.67
N VAL A 145 8.39 -12.97 0.69
CA VAL A 145 8.11 -11.99 1.74
C VAL A 145 7.33 -12.68 2.86
N GLY A 146 7.75 -12.48 4.11
CA GLY A 146 7.26 -13.24 5.26
C GLY A 146 6.03 -12.66 5.97
N GLU A 147 5.31 -11.75 5.34
CA GLU A 147 4.11 -11.10 5.91
C GLU A 147 3.05 -12.12 6.38
N PRO A 148 2.29 -11.83 7.45
CA PRO A 148 1.31 -12.75 8.00
C PRO A 148 0.07 -12.88 7.09
N THR A 149 0.07 -13.89 6.22
CA THR A 149 -1.02 -14.20 5.28
C THR A 149 -1.94 -15.34 5.74
N GLY A 150 -1.72 -15.84 6.96
CA GLY A 150 -2.35 -17.07 7.45
C GLY A 150 -1.82 -18.31 6.73
N LEU A 151 -0.53 -18.32 6.36
CA LEU A 151 0.15 -19.38 5.60
C LEU A 151 -0.42 -19.61 4.19
N ARG A 152 -1.05 -18.59 3.60
CA ARG A 152 -1.54 -18.61 2.22
C ARG A 152 -0.60 -17.82 1.33
N VAL A 153 -0.36 -18.30 0.12
CA VAL A 153 0.49 -17.57 -0.84
C VAL A 153 -0.25 -16.33 -1.34
N ALA A 154 0.21 -15.16 -0.95
CA ALA A 154 -0.15 -13.89 -1.58
C ALA A 154 0.90 -13.58 -2.66
N HIS A 155 0.50 -13.61 -3.92
CA HIS A 155 1.41 -13.40 -5.06
C HIS A 155 1.23 -12.03 -5.74
N ALA A 156 0.28 -11.23 -5.26
CA ALA A 156 0.02 -9.88 -5.75
C ALA A 156 -0.60 -9.03 -4.64
N GLU A 157 -0.37 -7.72 -4.72
CA GLU A 157 -0.97 -6.71 -3.86
C GLU A 157 -1.42 -5.50 -4.70
N LYS A 158 -2.27 -4.65 -4.12
CA LYS A 158 -2.62 -3.37 -4.74
C LYS A 158 -1.52 -2.35 -4.49
N GLY A 159 -1.19 -1.57 -5.50
CA GLY A 159 -0.42 -0.35 -5.31
C GLY A 159 -1.18 0.66 -4.44
N VAL A 160 -0.44 1.56 -3.81
CA VAL A 160 -0.96 2.61 -2.92
C VAL A 160 -0.66 3.98 -3.50
N LEU A 161 -1.65 4.87 -3.45
CA LEU A 161 -1.49 6.28 -3.78
C LEU A 161 -2.24 7.14 -2.76
N ASP A 162 -1.46 7.83 -1.94
CA ASP A 162 -1.98 8.80 -0.98
C ASP A 162 -1.94 10.22 -1.56
N ILE A 163 -3.09 10.88 -1.59
CA ILE A 163 -3.23 12.21 -2.18
C ILE A 163 -3.73 13.20 -1.13
N ALA A 164 -2.95 14.26 -0.88
CA ALA A 164 -3.40 15.46 -0.17
C ALA A 164 -3.82 16.54 -1.16
N ILE A 165 -5.08 16.96 -1.12
CA ILE A 165 -5.70 17.91 -2.05
C ILE A 165 -6.07 19.18 -1.28
N GLU A 166 -5.75 20.34 -1.86
CA GLU A 166 -6.23 21.64 -1.38
C GLU A 166 -6.93 22.38 -2.53
N THR A 167 -8.12 22.89 -2.25
CA THR A 167 -8.85 23.77 -3.16
C THR A 167 -8.97 25.15 -2.55
N ARG A 168 -8.82 26.17 -3.42
CA ARG A 168 -8.91 27.59 -3.06
C ARG A 168 -10.03 28.26 -3.83
N GLY A 169 -10.66 29.21 -3.18
CA GLY A 169 -11.75 30.01 -3.70
C GLY A 169 -11.71 31.42 -3.14
N LYS A 170 -12.85 32.10 -3.16
CA LYS A 170 -13.00 33.50 -2.76
C LYS A 170 -14.15 33.61 -1.76
N ALA A 171 -13.86 34.20 -0.61
CA ALA A 171 -14.88 34.41 0.41
C ALA A 171 -15.87 35.49 -0.03
N ALA A 172 -17.14 35.29 0.32
CA ALA A 172 -18.22 36.23 0.13
C ALA A 172 -19.29 35.98 1.19
N HIS A 173 -20.20 36.93 1.38
CA HIS A 173 -21.37 36.71 2.23
C HIS A 173 -22.23 35.58 1.63
N GLY A 174 -22.75 34.68 2.47
CA GLY A 174 -23.55 33.52 2.05
C GLY A 174 -24.79 33.90 1.23
N ALA A 175 -25.35 35.08 1.47
CA ALA A 175 -26.47 35.63 0.69
C ALA A 175 -26.08 36.16 -0.71
N MET A 176 -24.78 36.36 -0.97
CA MET A 176 -24.27 36.86 -2.25
C MET A 176 -23.20 35.91 -2.82
N PRO A 177 -23.53 34.63 -3.05
CA PRO A 177 -22.54 33.61 -3.38
C PRO A 177 -21.85 33.84 -4.73
N HIS A 178 -22.51 34.55 -5.66
CA HIS A 178 -21.98 34.93 -6.97
C HIS A 178 -20.77 35.88 -6.91
N LEU A 179 -20.55 36.55 -5.76
CA LEU A 179 -19.36 37.39 -5.54
C LEU A 179 -18.13 36.58 -5.07
N GLY A 180 -18.35 35.32 -4.68
CA GLY A 180 -17.34 34.41 -4.17
C GLY A 180 -17.09 33.20 -5.08
N GLU A 181 -16.19 32.33 -4.65
CA GLU A 181 -15.93 31.04 -5.28
C GLU A 181 -15.86 29.98 -4.21
N ASN A 182 -16.76 29.00 -4.25
CA ASN A 182 -16.86 28.00 -3.19
C ASN A 182 -15.80 26.90 -3.36
N ALA A 183 -14.80 26.90 -2.45
CA ALA A 183 -13.74 25.90 -2.44
C ALA A 183 -14.26 24.48 -2.15
N ILE A 184 -15.26 24.32 -1.27
CA ILE A 184 -15.88 23.02 -1.02
C ILE A 184 -16.49 22.47 -2.31
N SER A 185 -17.23 23.28 -3.07
CA SER A 185 -17.82 22.85 -4.35
C SER A 185 -16.74 22.45 -5.38
N LYS A 186 -15.57 23.11 -5.37
CA LYS A 186 -14.42 22.68 -6.19
C LYS A 186 -13.89 21.31 -5.72
N MET A 187 -13.71 21.11 -4.41
CA MET A 187 -13.24 19.85 -3.85
C MET A 187 -14.18 18.69 -4.18
N MET A 188 -15.49 18.88 -4.02
CA MET A 188 -16.49 17.86 -4.32
C MET A 188 -16.44 17.39 -5.79
N ARG A 189 -16.13 18.29 -6.73
CA ARG A 189 -15.92 17.92 -8.15
C ARG A 189 -14.67 17.08 -8.34
N ILE A 190 -13.57 17.41 -7.65
CA ILE A 190 -12.33 16.63 -7.72
C ILE A 190 -12.54 15.23 -7.15
N VAL A 191 -13.10 15.13 -5.93
CA VAL A 191 -13.37 13.84 -5.28
C VAL A 191 -14.29 12.98 -6.15
N ARG A 192 -15.39 13.53 -6.68
CA ARG A 192 -16.27 12.80 -7.61
C ARG A 192 -15.54 12.35 -8.88
N GLY A 193 -14.63 13.17 -9.40
CA GLY A 193 -13.75 12.79 -10.52
C GLY A 193 -12.85 11.60 -10.18
N LEU A 194 -12.27 11.58 -8.97
CA LEU A 194 -11.46 10.46 -8.48
C LEU A 194 -12.30 9.18 -8.32
N GLU A 195 -13.55 9.29 -7.85
CA GLU A 195 -14.44 8.14 -7.75
C GLU A 195 -14.76 7.50 -9.10
N SER A 196 -14.71 8.26 -10.19
CA SER A 196 -14.94 7.73 -11.54
C SER A 196 -13.87 6.73 -12.00
N PHE A 197 -12.76 6.59 -11.28
CA PHE A 197 -11.75 5.55 -11.53
C PHE A 197 -12.13 4.19 -10.93
N LYS A 198 -13.05 4.16 -9.95
CA LYS A 198 -13.58 2.91 -9.39
C LYS A 198 -14.20 2.09 -10.52
N GLY A 199 -13.88 0.79 -10.57
CA GLY A 199 -14.45 -0.15 -11.55
C GLY A 199 -13.92 -0.06 -12.99
N ARG A 200 -13.01 0.86 -13.34
CA ARG A 200 -12.43 0.92 -14.70
C ARG A 200 -11.54 -0.26 -15.04
N ILE A 201 -10.81 -0.74 -14.04
CA ILE A 201 -9.96 -1.93 -14.11
C ILE A 201 -10.32 -2.82 -12.93
N ALA A 202 -10.49 -4.10 -13.21
CA ALA A 202 -10.68 -5.15 -12.23
C ALA A 202 -9.60 -6.20 -12.43
N HIS A 203 -8.92 -6.56 -11.36
CA HIS A 203 -8.06 -7.74 -11.30
C HIS A 203 -8.86 -8.91 -10.72
N PRO A 204 -8.73 -10.14 -11.25
CA PRO A 204 -9.52 -11.28 -10.79
C PRO A 204 -9.46 -11.51 -9.28
N GLU A 205 -8.27 -11.35 -8.70
CA GLU A 205 -8.03 -11.62 -7.28
C GLU A 205 -8.07 -10.38 -6.38
N LEU A 206 -7.51 -9.25 -6.84
CA LEU A 206 -7.44 -8.01 -6.06
C LEU A 206 -8.71 -7.16 -6.19
N GLY A 207 -9.60 -7.47 -7.14
CA GLY A 207 -10.78 -6.67 -7.44
C GLY A 207 -10.42 -5.34 -8.10
N THR A 208 -11.20 -4.29 -7.83
CA THR A 208 -11.08 -2.98 -8.48
C THR A 208 -10.28 -1.98 -7.66
N VAL A 209 -10.05 -0.80 -8.23
CA VAL A 209 -9.59 0.38 -7.48
C VAL A 209 -10.54 0.63 -6.30
N THR A 210 -9.95 0.83 -5.12
CA THR A 210 -10.66 1.25 -3.90
C THR A 210 -10.15 2.63 -3.49
N MET A 211 -11.03 3.42 -2.88
CA MET A 211 -10.72 4.78 -2.46
C MET A 211 -11.34 5.04 -1.10
N ASN A 212 -10.54 5.57 -0.19
CA ASN A 212 -10.95 6.03 1.12
C ASN A 212 -10.69 7.54 1.24
N LEU A 213 -11.75 8.34 1.32
CA LEU A 213 -11.65 9.76 1.66
C LEU A 213 -11.45 9.86 3.18
N GLY A 214 -10.19 9.84 3.62
CA GLY A 214 -9.83 9.74 5.03
C GLY A 214 -10.04 11.04 5.80
N THR A 215 -9.80 12.19 5.17
CA THR A 215 -10.04 13.50 5.80
C THR A 215 -10.72 14.47 4.84
N PHE A 216 -11.58 15.35 5.37
CA PHE A 216 -12.21 16.43 4.61
C PHE A 216 -12.51 17.61 5.53
N HIS A 217 -11.95 18.78 5.21
CA HIS A 217 -12.15 20.01 5.97
C HIS A 217 -12.48 21.15 5.00
N GLY A 218 -13.44 22.01 5.34
CA GLY A 218 -13.77 23.16 4.51
C GLY A 218 -14.77 24.10 5.16
N GLY A 219 -14.61 25.40 4.87
CA GLY A 219 -15.42 26.45 5.48
C GLY A 219 -15.08 26.69 6.97
N ASN A 220 -15.52 27.84 7.48
CA ASN A 220 -15.35 28.22 8.87
C ASN A 220 -16.60 28.85 9.51
N ARG A 221 -17.56 29.31 8.68
CA ARG A 221 -18.84 29.89 9.11
C ARG A 221 -19.91 29.56 8.07
N LEU A 222 -21.14 29.31 8.52
CA LEU A 222 -22.27 28.97 7.65
C LEU A 222 -22.61 30.10 6.66
N ASN A 223 -22.53 31.36 7.11
CA ASN A 223 -22.90 32.54 6.33
C ASN A 223 -21.73 33.11 5.49
N VAL A 224 -20.68 32.34 5.25
CA VAL A 224 -19.53 32.74 4.43
C VAL A 224 -19.27 31.69 3.36
N VAL A 225 -19.14 32.12 2.11
CA VAL A 225 -18.68 31.25 1.02
C VAL A 225 -17.27 30.73 1.35
N PRO A 226 -17.06 29.42 1.49
CA PRO A 226 -15.76 28.86 1.85
C PRO A 226 -14.68 29.17 0.81
N ASN A 227 -13.58 29.79 1.23
CA ASN A 227 -12.43 30.08 0.36
C ASN A 227 -11.33 29.00 0.39
N LYS A 228 -11.45 28.00 1.27
CA LYS A 228 -10.49 26.90 1.39
C LYS A 228 -11.21 25.59 1.75
N ALA A 229 -10.77 24.50 1.12
CA ALA A 229 -11.07 23.14 1.56
C ALA A 229 -9.87 22.22 1.33
N THR A 230 -9.64 21.26 2.22
CA THR A 230 -8.56 20.27 2.18
C THR A 230 -9.11 18.87 2.36
N ALA A 231 -8.53 17.89 1.67
CA ALA A 231 -8.91 16.49 1.78
C ALA A 231 -7.70 15.58 1.59
N GLU A 232 -7.70 14.44 2.28
CA GLU A 232 -6.71 13.37 2.09
C GLU A 232 -7.42 12.09 1.67
N VAL A 233 -6.89 11.44 0.63
CA VAL A 233 -7.50 10.29 -0.02
C VAL A 233 -6.46 9.18 -0.17
N ASP A 234 -6.73 8.01 0.40
CA ASP A 234 -6.00 6.76 0.14
C ASP A 234 -6.66 6.06 -1.06
N ILE A 235 -5.88 5.80 -2.10
CA ILE A 235 -6.30 5.07 -3.29
C ILE A 235 -5.46 3.80 -3.41
N ARG A 236 -6.13 2.64 -3.42
CA ARG A 236 -5.49 1.35 -3.73
C ARG A 236 -5.87 0.92 -5.13
N PHE A 237 -4.89 0.58 -5.95
CA PHE A 237 -5.10 0.25 -7.36
C PHE A 237 -4.46 -1.10 -7.74
N PRO A 238 -5.18 -1.98 -8.46
CA PRO A 238 -4.61 -3.25 -8.90
C PRO A 238 -3.72 -3.08 -10.15
N PRO A 239 -2.88 -4.06 -10.52
CA PRO A 239 -2.29 -4.11 -11.85
C PRO A 239 -3.37 -4.07 -12.96
N PRO A 240 -3.07 -3.58 -14.18
CA PRO A 240 -1.76 -3.17 -14.69
C PRO A 240 -1.51 -1.65 -14.57
N TYR A 241 -2.18 -0.94 -13.65
CA TYR A 241 -1.87 0.48 -13.47
C TYR A 241 -0.37 0.62 -13.22
N PRO A 242 0.35 1.41 -14.04
CA PRO A 242 1.78 1.56 -13.86
C PRO A 242 2.04 2.22 -12.50
N PRO A 243 3.18 1.91 -11.84
CA PRO A 243 3.56 2.58 -10.62
C PRO A 243 3.58 4.08 -10.88
N ILE A 244 2.71 4.81 -10.17
CA ILE A 244 2.68 6.26 -10.24
C ILE A 244 3.86 6.73 -9.39
N SER A 245 4.88 7.29 -10.03
CA SER A 245 6.03 7.81 -9.30
C SER A 245 5.56 8.87 -8.30
N SER A 246 5.70 8.60 -7.00
CA SER A 246 5.39 9.54 -5.92
C SER A 246 6.27 10.81 -5.94
N THR A 247 7.27 10.87 -6.83
CA THR A 247 8.16 12.02 -7.03
C THR A 247 7.48 13.26 -7.63
N GLY A 248 6.20 13.20 -8.00
CA GLY A 248 5.45 14.35 -8.47
C GLY A 248 4.40 14.83 -7.47
N ARG A 249 4.77 15.71 -6.52
CA ARG A 249 3.77 16.53 -5.81
C ARG A 249 3.10 17.46 -6.83
N SER A 250 2.07 16.98 -7.51
CA SER A 250 1.25 17.74 -8.44
C SER A 250 0.44 18.78 -7.68
N ARG A 251 0.96 20.00 -7.56
CA ARG A 251 0.12 21.17 -7.32
C ARG A 251 -0.58 21.50 -8.64
N SER A 252 -1.77 20.96 -8.88
CA SER A 252 -2.69 21.53 -9.86
C SER A 252 -3.37 22.75 -9.26
N THR A 253 -2.71 23.91 -9.30
CA THR A 253 -3.38 25.20 -9.09
C THR A 253 -4.24 25.52 -10.31
N CYS A 254 -5.53 25.22 -10.25
CA CYS A 254 -6.51 25.81 -11.16
C CYS A 254 -6.83 27.23 -10.65
N GLY A 255 -6.12 28.23 -11.18
CA GLY A 255 -6.39 29.64 -10.91
C GLY A 255 -5.51 30.56 -11.75
N GLY A 256 -6.09 31.18 -12.78
CA GLY A 256 -5.45 32.27 -13.51
C GLY A 256 -5.42 33.56 -12.70
N SER A 257 -4.49 34.44 -13.08
CA SER A 257 -4.18 35.81 -12.58
C SER A 257 -3.18 35.92 -11.41
N ARG A 258 -2.04 36.58 -11.71
CA ARG A 258 -1.00 37.08 -10.78
C ARG A 258 -1.52 38.37 -10.08
N PRO A 259 -1.08 38.74 -8.85
CA PRO A 259 0.19 39.45 -8.67
C PRO A 259 0.98 39.14 -7.38
N ARG A 260 2.15 39.81 -7.28
CA ARG A 260 3.31 39.65 -6.39
C ARG A 260 3.08 40.09 -4.93
N SER A 261 3.74 39.42 -3.98
CA SER A 261 4.47 40.07 -2.86
C SER A 261 5.30 39.04 -2.04
N ARG A 262 6.38 39.53 -1.41
CA ARG A 262 7.46 38.80 -0.74
C ARG A 262 7.05 38.23 0.64
N CYS A 263 7.69 37.13 1.02
CA CYS A 263 7.59 36.51 2.36
C CYS A 263 8.75 36.94 3.27
N ALA A 264 8.45 37.15 4.56
CA ALA A 264 9.39 37.06 5.67
C ALA A 264 8.91 35.94 6.63
N GLY A 265 9.84 35.15 7.18
CA GLY A 265 9.59 33.94 7.99
C GLY A 265 8.99 34.23 9.38
N SER A 266 8.44 33.24 10.10
CA SER A 266 9.18 32.14 10.73
C SER A 266 8.28 30.95 11.19
N SER A 267 8.88 29.75 11.27
CA SER A 267 8.53 28.52 12.04
C SER A 267 8.62 27.22 11.20
N PRO A 268 9.17 26.10 11.74
CA PRO A 268 9.73 25.03 10.93
C PRO A 268 8.74 23.87 10.74
N PHE A 269 8.16 23.75 9.55
CA PHE A 269 7.65 22.45 9.08
C PHE A 269 7.76 22.37 7.56
N ARG A 270 8.54 21.38 7.08
CA ARG A 270 8.82 21.04 5.67
C ARG A 270 9.20 22.23 4.76
N ARG A 271 10.51 22.48 4.65
CA ARG A 271 11.07 23.35 3.60
C ARG A 271 10.80 22.77 2.21
N SER A 272 10.41 23.66 1.31
CA SER A 272 10.19 23.44 -0.12
C SER A 272 11.49 23.60 -0.91
N ARG A 273 11.67 22.83 -1.98
CA ARG A 273 12.60 23.11 -3.08
C ARG A 273 11.89 22.88 -4.43
N SER A 274 12.35 23.62 -5.44
CA SER A 274 11.68 23.97 -6.72
C SER A 274 12.17 23.14 -7.92
N ILE A 275 11.46 23.27 -9.08
CA ILE A 275 11.74 22.84 -10.49
C ILE A 275 10.91 21.62 -10.94
N ARG A 276 10.40 21.44 -12.16
CA ARG A 276 9.85 22.25 -13.28
C ARG A 276 9.27 21.20 -14.26
N THR A 277 8.00 21.36 -14.67
CA THR A 277 7.28 20.75 -15.82
C THR A 277 7.41 19.24 -16.16
N LEU A 278 6.28 18.54 -16.23
CA LEU A 278 6.07 17.34 -17.07
C LEU A 278 5.07 17.67 -18.19
N PRO A 279 5.20 17.04 -19.38
CA PRO A 279 4.46 17.41 -20.58
C PRO A 279 3.02 16.90 -20.55
N THR A 280 2.13 17.69 -21.14
CA THR A 280 0.78 17.28 -21.54
C THR A 280 0.86 16.15 -22.56
N PHE A 281 0.32 14.97 -22.23
CA PHE A 281 0.00 13.95 -23.22
C PHE A 281 -1.15 14.44 -24.09
N GLY A 282 -0.79 15.01 -25.25
CA GLY A 282 -1.74 15.43 -26.27
C GLY A 282 -2.36 14.24 -26.99
N CYS A 283 -3.68 14.28 -27.13
CA CYS A 283 -4.44 13.50 -28.10
C CYS A 283 -3.81 13.64 -29.49
N PHE A 284 -3.24 12.57 -30.03
CA PHE A 284 -2.82 12.53 -31.43
C PHE A 284 -4.01 12.20 -32.32
N GLY A 285 -4.47 13.21 -33.05
CA GLY A 285 -5.46 13.07 -34.10
C GLY A 285 -5.52 14.33 -34.96
N ARG A 286 -4.64 14.44 -35.97
CA ARG A 286 -4.96 14.91 -37.33
C ARG A 286 -3.72 15.02 -38.23
N SER A 287 -3.99 14.70 -39.48
CA SER A 287 -3.19 14.71 -40.71
C SER A 287 -2.80 16.10 -41.22
N ARG A 288 -1.65 16.19 -41.91
CA ARG A 288 -1.39 16.83 -43.23
C ARG A 288 0.12 16.75 -43.54
N GLU A 289 0.53 16.10 -44.64
CA GLU A 289 1.02 16.72 -45.90
C GLU A 289 2.11 17.79 -45.67
N GLY A 290 3.32 17.74 -46.23
CA GLY A 290 3.98 16.89 -47.21
C GLY A 290 5.30 17.58 -47.60
N ARG A 291 6.32 16.82 -48.04
CA ARG A 291 7.38 17.16 -49.02
C ARG A 291 8.51 16.11 -48.93
N ARG A 292 8.75 15.40 -50.04
CA ARG A 292 10.00 14.70 -50.41
C ARG A 292 10.70 15.52 -51.51
N PRO A 293 11.97 15.22 -51.90
CA PRO A 293 12.27 14.10 -52.83
C PRO A 293 13.59 13.36 -52.46
N SER A 294 13.72 12.05 -52.71
CA SER A 294 14.42 11.40 -53.85
C SER A 294 15.24 10.25 -53.21
N SER A 295 15.45 9.02 -53.69
CA SER A 295 15.24 8.28 -54.95
C SER A 295 15.27 6.76 -54.62
N TYR A 296 15.03 5.92 -55.63
CA TYR A 296 15.13 4.45 -55.73
C TYR A 296 13.83 3.62 -55.72
N THR A 297 13.77 2.73 -56.70
CA THR A 297 12.63 2.23 -57.47
C THR A 297 12.44 0.71 -57.37
N HIS A 298 11.20 0.30 -57.04
CA HIS A 298 10.38 -0.87 -57.50
C HIS A 298 10.88 -2.34 -57.46
N PRO A 299 9.98 -3.37 -57.51
CA PRO A 299 8.49 -3.37 -57.52
C PRO A 299 7.79 -4.30 -56.48
N ARG A 300 6.46 -4.16 -56.37
CA ARG A 300 5.48 -5.03 -55.66
C ARG A 300 4.67 -5.87 -56.67
N PRO A 301 3.91 -6.88 -56.17
CA PRO A 301 2.47 -6.98 -56.47
C PRO A 301 1.64 -7.14 -55.16
N SER A 302 0.66 -6.28 -54.84
CA SER A 302 -0.77 -6.21 -55.25
C SER A 302 -1.70 -7.27 -54.63
N ILE A 303 -2.47 -6.89 -53.60
CA ILE A 303 -3.78 -7.49 -53.28
C ILE A 303 -4.77 -6.38 -52.88
N THR A 304 -5.98 -6.52 -53.38
CA THR A 304 -7.14 -5.62 -53.42
C THR A 304 -8.02 -5.66 -52.16
N ARG A 305 -8.81 -4.59 -51.99
CA ARG A 305 -9.82 -4.34 -50.93
C ARG A 305 -11.00 -5.32 -50.99
N ARG A 306 -11.62 -5.65 -49.83
CA ARG A 306 -12.96 -5.17 -49.39
C ARG A 306 -13.55 -5.98 -48.21
N SER A 307 -14.37 -5.24 -47.44
CA SER A 307 -15.59 -5.60 -46.68
C SER A 307 -15.50 -6.57 -45.50
N ILE A 308 -15.87 -6.10 -44.30
CA ILE A 308 -16.92 -6.71 -43.46
C ILE A 308 -17.68 -5.59 -42.71
N ARG A 309 -19.01 -5.52 -42.92
CA ARG A 309 -19.98 -4.90 -42.00
C ARG A 309 -20.55 -6.01 -41.13
N ALA A 310 -20.73 -5.66 -39.85
CA ALA A 310 -21.61 -6.15 -38.77
C ALA A 310 -22.44 -7.43 -38.98
N TRP A 311 -22.72 -8.14 -37.88
CA TRP A 311 -24.09 -8.54 -37.53
C TRP A 311 -24.20 -8.73 -36.01
N SER A 312 -25.12 -7.96 -35.42
CA SER A 312 -25.70 -8.15 -34.10
C SER A 312 -27.14 -8.61 -34.30
N SER A 313 -27.59 -9.62 -33.59
CA SER A 313 -29.03 -9.87 -33.44
C SER A 313 -29.31 -10.64 -32.16
N THR A 314 -30.15 -10.01 -31.34
CA THR A 314 -30.84 -10.46 -30.14
C THR A 314 -31.95 -11.47 -30.48
N VAL A 315 -32.85 -11.71 -29.50
CA VAL A 315 -34.22 -12.30 -29.52
C VAL A 315 -34.30 -13.78 -29.03
N PRO A 316 -35.39 -14.28 -28.38
CA PRO A 316 -35.94 -13.97 -27.04
C PRO A 316 -36.30 -15.19 -26.14
N ALA A 317 -36.82 -14.83 -24.95
CA ALA A 317 -37.49 -15.54 -23.84
C ALA A 317 -38.39 -16.79 -24.08
N LYS A 318 -38.50 -17.62 -23.01
CA LYS A 318 -39.71 -18.37 -22.62
C LYS A 318 -39.87 -18.46 -21.10
N ARG A 319 -41.11 -18.26 -20.63
CA ARG A 319 -41.66 -18.51 -19.28
C ARG A 319 -42.27 -19.94 -19.24
N ASN A 320 -42.27 -20.56 -18.06
CA ASN A 320 -43.47 -21.13 -17.39
C ASN A 320 -43.13 -21.62 -15.97
N SER A 321 -44.13 -21.57 -15.08
CA SER A 321 -44.08 -21.67 -13.61
C SER A 321 -44.72 -23.00 -13.09
N PRO A 322 -45.22 -23.12 -11.83
CA PRO A 322 -44.60 -23.85 -10.72
C PRO A 322 -45.39 -25.10 -10.23
N THR A 323 -44.77 -25.94 -9.39
CA THR A 323 -45.49 -26.99 -8.62
C THR A 323 -45.14 -26.96 -7.13
N ARG A 324 -46.18 -27.20 -6.32
CA ARG A 324 -46.32 -27.07 -4.87
C ARG A 324 -46.64 -28.46 -4.30
N ARG A 325 -46.15 -28.81 -3.09
CA ARG A 325 -46.85 -29.51 -1.97
C ARG A 325 -45.84 -30.11 -0.97
N THR A 326 -45.84 -29.60 0.28
CA THR A 326 -46.32 -30.23 1.57
C THR A 326 -45.23 -31.11 2.23
N SER A 327 -44.98 -31.12 3.54
CA SER A 327 -45.74 -30.72 4.74
C SER A 327 -44.85 -30.85 6.00
N THR A 328 -45.26 -30.15 7.08
CA THR A 328 -45.13 -30.54 8.52
C THR A 328 -43.71 -30.64 9.14
N SER A 329 -43.40 -30.18 10.36
CA SER A 329 -44.20 -29.77 11.53
C SER A 329 -43.28 -29.29 12.70
N ARG A 330 -43.83 -28.38 13.53
CA ARG A 330 -43.68 -28.26 15.02
C ARG A 330 -42.36 -27.70 15.59
N LEU A 331 -42.38 -26.54 16.27
CA LEU A 331 -42.58 -26.31 17.75
C LEU A 331 -41.42 -26.87 18.58
N ASN A 332 -40.81 -26.24 19.58
CA ASN A 332 -40.88 -24.94 20.26
C ASN A 332 -39.59 -24.84 21.16
N PRO A 333 -39.29 -23.71 21.83
CA PRO A 333 -38.04 -23.43 22.52
C PRO A 333 -38.07 -23.80 24.02
N SER A 334 -37.00 -23.39 24.74
CA SER A 334 -36.86 -23.22 26.19
C SER A 334 -36.12 -24.32 26.96
N ARG A 335 -35.02 -23.95 27.63
CA ARG A 335 -34.95 -23.75 29.11
C ARG A 335 -33.49 -23.71 29.59
N ALA A 336 -33.09 -22.55 30.11
CA ALA A 336 -32.19 -22.48 31.28
C ALA A 336 -32.96 -22.99 32.52
N PRO A 337 -32.27 -23.54 33.54
CA PRO A 337 -32.08 -22.81 34.82
C PRO A 337 -30.82 -23.29 35.60
N PRO A 338 -30.63 -22.96 36.90
CA PRO A 338 -30.61 -21.66 37.56
C PRO A 338 -29.28 -21.39 38.32
N ARG A 339 -29.15 -20.15 38.82
CA ARG A 339 -28.18 -19.75 39.86
C ARG A 339 -28.48 -20.44 41.20
N SER A 340 -27.44 -20.79 41.96
CA SER A 340 -27.50 -20.81 43.43
C SER A 340 -26.22 -20.25 44.04
N THR A 341 -26.43 -19.39 45.02
CA THR A 341 -25.54 -18.67 45.93
C THR A 341 -24.70 -19.58 46.84
N ARG A 342 -23.47 -19.18 47.21
CA ARG A 342 -23.08 -18.73 48.58
C ARG A 342 -21.56 -18.71 48.82
N SER A 343 -21.11 -17.59 49.39
CA SER A 343 -20.09 -17.38 50.43
C SER A 343 -18.86 -18.31 50.57
N THR A 344 -17.68 -17.68 50.43
CA THR A 344 -16.47 -17.72 51.31
C THR A 344 -16.62 -18.42 52.68
N PRO A 345 -15.56 -19.02 53.27
CA PRO A 345 -14.35 -18.25 53.62
C PRO A 345 -12.98 -18.97 53.67
N SER A 346 -11.93 -18.12 53.72
CA SER A 346 -10.66 -18.25 54.46
C SER A 346 -9.85 -19.55 54.38
N GLY A 347 -8.64 -19.40 53.84
CA GLY A 347 -7.52 -20.36 53.89
C GLY A 347 -6.39 -19.86 53.02
#